data_AF-A0ABD7PYJ3-F1
#
_entry.id   AF-A0ABD7PYJ3-F1
#
_cell.length_a   1.000
_cell.length_b   1.000
_cell.length_c   1.000
_cell.angle_alpha   90.00
_cell.angle_beta   90.00
_cell.angle_gamma   90.00
#
_symmetry.space_group_name_H-M   'P 1'
#
loop_
_entity.id
_entity.type
_entity.pdbx_description
1 polymer ?
#
loop_
_entity_poly.entity_id
_entity_poly.type
_entity_poly.pdbx_seq_one_letter_code
_entity_poly.pdbx_strand_id
1 'polypeptide(L)'
;MNQYDRNRVSRLPGWRSFEPSQTAPEGVRVRSPVVRPDDFVPPAAEPAPPHFVPPASIAETRQYERPAPPPPLPKQPVVDTPPNAASAPAAPLLDLRSSIATIWSRRLIVLGLALLGAIAGGTVAPRIAQKFTAVSSLYFDPRQIGLADAGAQSSGPSPEMISALIDSQVQILTSGNVLRRVAEAMKLDQDPEFTGGRTDGAAVIGTLQKALVITREASTYVVSLAATTNDPEKSARLANQVVTSFTEEENSASNGIYENTSSTLDGRLNDLRQKVLEAEQAVETFRADNDMAATEGNLISDQRLVSLNTMLVTAQEKTIQAKARADAVANLRVEDIVAGNQAEGGVTSPLVSLRQQYATQAAAVGSLESQMGTRHPRLQAARSSLQSIGGEIKGELQRLATSARGEYEQAKSAEDSIAKELAVQKALQASSSDKQVELNELQRKATAARDIYETVLKRSSQTSEEQNFNQSNIRVISPAEPPVKGDGPGKTILLVAGVIGGFLAGFVVGAGFAILAGLFSHPVIRSYFRKSPAAAA
;
A
#
# COMPACT_ATOMS: atom_id res chain seq x y z
N MET A 1 9.74 -46.93 9.88
CA MET A 1 8.53 -47.69 10.25
C MET A 1 7.43 -46.69 10.56
N ASN A 2 6.53 -46.38 9.63
CA ASN A 2 5.18 -46.98 9.50
C ASN A 2 4.39 -46.91 10.82
N GLN A 3 3.16 -46.42 10.93
CA GLN A 3 2.10 -46.12 9.95
C GLN A 3 0.95 -45.40 10.70
N TYR A 4 0.15 -44.62 9.95
CA TYR A 4 -1.28 -44.27 10.14
C TYR A 4 -1.86 -43.98 11.53
N ASP A 5 -2.41 -42.77 11.69
CA ASP A 5 -3.84 -42.66 12.02
C ASP A 5 -4.45 -41.35 11.48
N ARG A 6 -5.25 -41.47 10.41
CA ARG A 6 -6.14 -40.43 9.86
C ARG A 6 -7.55 -40.80 10.27
N ASN A 7 -8.17 -40.01 11.15
CA ASN A 7 -9.58 -39.62 11.14
C ASN A 7 -10.05 -39.28 12.55
N ARG A 8 -10.09 -37.99 12.89
CA ARG A 8 -11.17 -37.49 13.76
C ARG A 8 -11.62 -36.11 13.30
N VAL A 9 -12.83 -36.13 12.76
CA VAL A 9 -13.72 -34.98 12.60
C VAL A 9 -14.12 -34.51 14.01
N SER A 10 -13.67 -33.33 14.41
CA SER A 10 -14.11 -32.68 15.64
C SER A 10 -14.70 -31.30 15.33
N ARG A 11 -16.03 -31.30 15.44
CA ARG A 11 -17.01 -30.21 15.56
C ARG A 11 -16.44 -28.88 16.08
N LEU A 12 -16.72 -27.80 15.34
CA LEU A 12 -16.50 -26.42 15.73
C LEU A 12 -17.49 -26.01 16.86
N PRO A 13 -17.02 -25.43 17.98
CA PRO A 13 -17.90 -24.86 18.99
C PRO A 13 -18.26 -23.39 18.72
N GLY A 14 -19.58 -23.12 18.80
CA GLY A 14 -20.24 -21.92 19.31
C GLY A 14 -19.59 -20.54 19.15
N TRP A 15 -20.10 -19.76 18.19
CA TRP A 15 -20.02 -18.31 18.23
C TRP A 15 -21.33 -17.75 18.80
N ARG A 16 -21.28 -17.28 20.05
CA ARG A 16 -22.24 -16.31 20.60
C ARG A 16 -21.48 -15.22 21.35
N SER A 17 -21.98 -14.00 21.15
CA SER A 17 -21.88 -12.79 21.96
C SER A 17 -20.50 -12.15 22.15
N PHE A 18 -20.22 -11.12 21.34
CA PHE A 18 -19.64 -9.88 21.83
C PHE A 18 -20.43 -8.70 21.25
N GLU A 19 -21.27 -8.10 22.10
CA GLU A 19 -21.77 -6.73 21.93
C GLU A 19 -20.64 -5.76 22.31
N PRO A 20 -20.41 -4.68 21.56
CA PRO A 20 -19.76 -3.49 22.10
C PRO A 20 -20.80 -2.46 22.54
N SER A 21 -20.79 -2.12 23.82
CA SER A 21 -21.45 -0.94 24.37
C SER A 21 -20.68 0.32 23.98
N GLN A 22 -21.19 1.13 23.06
CA GLN A 22 -20.81 2.54 22.96
C GLN A 22 -22.03 3.43 22.69
N THR A 23 -22.11 4.44 23.55
CA THR A 23 -23.02 5.57 23.62
C THR A 23 -22.97 6.44 22.36
N ALA A 24 -24.12 6.67 21.74
CA ALA A 24 -24.31 7.65 20.68
C ALA A 24 -24.86 8.98 21.25
N PRO A 25 -24.47 10.14 20.71
CA PRO A 25 -25.32 11.33 20.68
C PRO A 25 -26.13 11.38 19.39
N GLU A 26 -27.33 11.92 19.51
CA GLU A 26 -28.42 11.97 18.53
C GLU A 26 -28.08 12.74 17.25
N GLY A 27 -28.65 12.27 16.14
CA GLY A 27 -29.33 13.22 15.24
C GLY A 27 -28.86 13.37 13.79
N VAL A 28 -28.57 12.31 13.03
CA VAL A 28 -28.74 12.33 11.56
C VAL A 28 -29.13 10.92 11.07
N ARG A 29 -30.38 10.74 10.61
CA ARG A 29 -30.79 9.50 9.93
C ARG A 29 -30.38 9.57 8.45
N VAL A 30 -29.34 8.84 8.07
CA VAL A 30 -29.07 8.52 6.65
C VAL A 30 -29.76 7.18 6.36
N ARG A 31 -30.75 7.20 5.47
CA ARG A 31 -31.54 6.03 5.07
C ARG A 31 -30.68 5.07 4.24
N SER A 32 -30.61 3.81 4.65
CA SER A 32 -30.15 2.70 3.80
C SER A 32 -31.12 2.51 2.63
N PRO A 33 -30.66 2.16 1.41
CA PRO A 33 -31.56 1.85 0.32
C PRO A 33 -32.20 0.49 0.56
N VAL A 34 -33.53 0.50 0.64
CA VAL A 34 -34.38 -0.70 0.65
C VAL A 34 -34.37 -1.25 -0.79
N VAL A 35 -33.69 -2.37 -1.00
CA VAL A 35 -33.82 -3.17 -2.21
C VAL A 35 -35.23 -3.76 -2.22
N ARG A 36 -36.03 -3.44 -3.24
CA ARG A 36 -37.38 -3.99 -3.39
C ARG A 36 -37.32 -5.29 -4.21
N PRO A 37 -38.19 -6.28 -3.96
CA PRO A 37 -38.18 -7.56 -4.68
C PRO A 37 -38.49 -7.49 -6.18
N ASP A 38 -38.81 -6.31 -6.73
CA ASP A 38 -39.20 -6.12 -8.13
C ASP A 38 -38.07 -5.53 -9.02
N ASP A 39 -36.87 -5.32 -8.47
CA ASP A 39 -35.73 -4.76 -9.21
C ASP A 39 -34.99 -5.80 -10.09
N PHE A 40 -35.48 -7.04 -10.13
CA PHE A 40 -34.96 -8.12 -10.99
C PHE A 40 -36.01 -8.57 -12.02
N VAL A 41 -36.43 -7.65 -12.88
CA VAL A 41 -37.09 -8.02 -14.15
C VAL A 41 -36.00 -8.10 -15.22
N PRO A 42 -35.73 -9.26 -15.84
CA PRO A 42 -34.84 -9.31 -16.99
C PRO A 42 -35.47 -8.47 -18.12
N PRO A 43 -34.70 -7.62 -18.84
CA PRO A 43 -35.23 -6.99 -20.03
C PRO A 43 -35.66 -8.09 -21.00
N ALA A 44 -36.92 -8.02 -21.42
CA ALA A 44 -37.47 -8.89 -22.45
C ALA A 44 -36.54 -8.85 -23.68
N ALA A 45 -36.33 -10.03 -24.26
CA ALA A 45 -35.55 -10.23 -25.47
C ALA A 45 -35.85 -9.13 -26.49
N GLU A 46 -34.80 -8.42 -26.92
CA GLU A 46 -34.83 -7.57 -28.09
C GLU A 46 -35.42 -8.38 -29.25
N PRO A 47 -36.51 -7.92 -29.89
CA PRO A 47 -36.96 -8.55 -31.11
C PRO A 47 -35.86 -8.38 -32.17
N ALA A 48 -35.53 -9.49 -32.83
CA ALA A 48 -34.60 -9.56 -33.95
C ALA A 48 -34.81 -8.39 -34.93
N PRO A 49 -33.73 -7.86 -35.55
CA PRO A 49 -33.87 -6.83 -36.57
C PRO A 49 -34.84 -7.34 -37.65
N PRO A 50 -35.80 -6.51 -38.11
CA PRO A 50 -36.74 -6.95 -39.12
C PRO A 50 -35.96 -7.46 -40.32
N HIS A 51 -36.26 -8.71 -40.71
CA HIS A 51 -35.88 -9.26 -42.00
C HIS A 51 -36.12 -8.20 -43.08
N PHE A 52 -35.07 -7.81 -43.79
CA PHE A 52 -35.23 -7.06 -45.03
C PHE A 52 -35.78 -8.04 -46.07
N VAL A 53 -37.10 -8.21 -46.05
CA VAL A 53 -37.86 -8.86 -47.11
C VAL A 53 -37.88 -7.85 -48.27
N PRO A 54 -37.36 -8.16 -49.46
CA PRO A 54 -37.58 -7.30 -50.61
C PRO A 54 -39.09 -7.17 -50.82
N PRO A 55 -39.65 -5.97 -51.03
CA PRO A 55 -41.06 -5.87 -51.36
C PRO A 55 -41.31 -6.66 -52.65
N ALA A 56 -42.18 -7.65 -52.53
CA ALA A 56 -42.79 -8.33 -53.65
C ALA A 56 -43.36 -7.28 -54.60
N SER A 57 -43.03 -7.46 -55.88
CA SER A 57 -43.67 -6.79 -57.00
C SER A 57 -45.19 -6.91 -56.89
N ILE A 58 -45.85 -5.82 -56.50
CA ILE A 58 -47.27 -5.62 -56.77
C ILE A 58 -47.37 -4.40 -57.66
N ALA A 59 -47.46 -4.76 -58.95
CA ALA A 59 -48.10 -4.06 -60.04
C ALA A 59 -48.83 -2.77 -59.67
N GLU A 60 -48.20 -1.63 -59.96
CA GLU A 60 -48.93 -0.43 -60.32
C GLU A 60 -49.23 -0.50 -61.82
N THR A 61 -50.35 -1.13 -62.14
CA THR A 61 -50.98 -1.10 -63.46
C THR A 61 -51.35 0.34 -63.81
N ARG A 62 -50.48 1.09 -64.47
CA ARG A 62 -50.96 2.16 -65.36
C ARG A 62 -51.47 1.51 -66.63
N GLN A 63 -52.76 1.17 -66.62
CA GLN A 63 -53.51 0.88 -67.83
C GLN A 63 -53.40 2.09 -68.77
N TYR A 64 -52.66 1.88 -69.86
CA TYR A 64 -52.86 2.60 -71.11
C TYR A 64 -54.16 2.05 -71.73
N GLU A 65 -55.32 2.48 -71.22
CA GLU A 65 -56.61 2.24 -71.88
C GLU A 65 -56.79 3.31 -72.96
N ARG A 66 -56.94 2.85 -74.21
CA ARG A 66 -57.21 3.67 -75.40
C ARG A 66 -58.41 4.62 -75.20
N PRO A 67 -58.30 5.89 -75.59
CA PRO A 67 -59.44 6.61 -76.13
C PRO A 67 -59.66 6.23 -77.61
N ALA A 68 -60.84 5.70 -77.92
CA ALA A 68 -61.38 5.54 -79.27
C ALA A 68 -61.79 6.92 -79.86
N PRO A 69 -61.99 7.03 -81.20
CA PRO A 69 -61.59 8.20 -81.99
C PRO A 69 -62.62 9.33 -82.03
N PRO A 70 -62.21 10.61 -82.10
CA PRO A 70 -63.05 11.69 -82.62
C PRO A 70 -63.06 11.75 -84.17
N PRO A 71 -64.16 12.27 -84.76
CA PRO A 71 -64.51 12.20 -86.19
C PRO A 71 -63.57 12.98 -87.14
N PRO A 72 -63.63 12.73 -88.47
CA PRO A 72 -62.72 13.34 -89.44
C PRO A 72 -62.92 14.85 -89.55
N LEU A 73 -61.84 15.60 -89.37
CA LEU A 73 -61.81 17.05 -89.61
C LEU A 73 -61.53 17.36 -91.10
N PRO A 74 -62.09 18.47 -91.62
CA PRO A 74 -62.26 18.73 -93.05
C PRO A 74 -60.97 19.03 -93.82
N LYS A 75 -60.97 18.65 -95.10
CA LYS A 75 -59.91 18.87 -96.10
C LYS A 75 -59.52 20.36 -96.18
N GLN A 76 -58.23 20.66 -95.98
CA GLN A 76 -57.64 21.95 -96.37
C GLN A 76 -57.23 21.91 -97.85
N PRO A 77 -57.40 23.00 -98.61
CA PRO A 77 -57.16 23.03 -100.04
C PRO A 77 -55.67 23.01 -100.40
N VAL A 78 -55.40 22.35 -101.52
CA VAL A 78 -54.13 22.25 -102.25
C VAL A 78 -53.60 23.65 -102.56
N VAL A 79 -52.34 23.91 -102.19
CA VAL A 79 -51.55 25.01 -102.75
C VAL A 79 -50.31 24.41 -103.39
N ASP A 80 -50.15 24.72 -104.67
CA ASP A 80 -49.16 24.19 -105.58
C ASP A 80 -47.71 24.46 -105.14
N THR A 81 -46.90 23.41 -105.27
CA THR A 81 -45.43 23.43 -105.24
C THR A 81 -44.82 24.29 -106.35
N PRO A 82 -43.70 24.96 -106.05
CA PRO A 82 -42.55 24.98 -106.95
C PRO A 82 -41.27 24.40 -106.30
N PRO A 83 -40.22 24.10 -107.10
CA PRO A 83 -39.54 22.81 -107.03
C PRO A 83 -38.22 22.79 -106.23
N ASN A 84 -37.92 21.60 -105.70
CA ASN A 84 -36.61 20.98 -105.44
C ASN A 84 -35.40 21.87 -105.13
N ALA A 85 -34.95 21.81 -103.87
CA ALA A 85 -33.53 21.85 -103.54
C ALA A 85 -33.18 20.63 -102.67
N ALA A 86 -32.19 19.89 -103.11
CA ALA A 86 -31.79 18.57 -102.63
C ALA A 86 -31.47 18.52 -101.13
N SER A 87 -31.98 17.47 -100.48
CA SER A 87 -31.55 16.99 -99.17
C SER A 87 -30.11 16.48 -99.22
N ALA A 88 -29.21 17.14 -98.49
CA ALA A 88 -27.89 16.60 -98.15
C ALA A 88 -28.00 15.68 -96.92
N PRO A 89 -27.29 14.53 -96.86
CA PRO A 89 -27.33 13.65 -95.70
C PRO A 89 -26.59 14.29 -94.51
N ALA A 90 -27.24 14.34 -93.35
CA ALA A 90 -26.62 14.73 -92.08
C ALA A 90 -25.68 13.60 -91.62
N ALA A 91 -24.38 13.76 -91.86
CA ALA A 91 -23.37 12.89 -91.28
C ALA A 91 -23.23 13.15 -89.76
N PRO A 92 -23.15 12.12 -88.91
CA PRO A 92 -22.96 12.30 -87.48
C PRO A 92 -21.61 13.00 -87.20
N LEU A 93 -21.64 14.02 -86.33
CA LEU A 93 -20.49 14.86 -85.97
C LEU A 93 -19.31 14.11 -85.32
N LEU A 94 -19.51 12.85 -84.88
CA LEU A 94 -18.48 11.96 -84.37
C LEU A 94 -18.65 10.57 -85.02
N ASP A 95 -17.95 10.33 -86.13
CA ASP A 95 -17.86 9.01 -86.73
C ASP A 95 -16.66 8.26 -86.11
N LEU A 96 -16.87 7.08 -85.52
CA LEU A 96 -15.85 6.34 -84.76
C LEU A 96 -14.63 5.96 -85.64
N ARG A 97 -14.91 5.69 -86.91
CA ARG A 97 -13.94 5.38 -87.95
C ARG A 97 -13.13 6.61 -88.40
N SER A 98 -13.74 7.79 -88.45
CA SER A 98 -13.03 9.03 -88.81
C SER A 98 -12.15 9.53 -87.66
N SER A 99 -12.57 9.34 -86.41
CA SER A 99 -11.77 9.67 -85.22
C SER A 99 -10.54 8.77 -85.09
N ILE A 100 -10.63 7.47 -85.38
CA ILE A 100 -9.47 6.57 -85.45
C ILE A 100 -8.50 6.99 -86.56
N ALA A 101 -9.01 7.32 -87.76
CA ALA A 101 -8.18 7.79 -88.87
C ALA A 101 -7.47 9.13 -88.55
N THR A 102 -8.13 10.00 -87.78
CA THR A 102 -7.58 11.30 -87.33
C THR A 102 -6.48 11.12 -86.28
N ILE A 103 -6.63 10.15 -85.38
CA ILE A 103 -5.56 9.78 -84.42
C ILE A 103 -4.35 9.23 -85.18
N TRP A 104 -4.57 8.41 -86.21
CA TRP A 104 -3.50 7.85 -87.05
C TRP A 104 -2.78 8.91 -87.90
N SER A 105 -3.50 9.90 -88.43
CA SER A 105 -2.89 10.99 -89.20
C SER A 105 -2.00 11.90 -88.34
N ARG A 106 -2.24 11.95 -87.03
CA ARG A 106 -1.46 12.71 -86.04
C ARG A 106 -0.70 11.82 -85.07
N ARG A 107 -0.37 10.58 -85.47
CA ARG A 107 0.30 9.58 -84.63
C ARG A 107 1.59 10.08 -83.96
N LEU A 108 2.31 10.99 -84.61
CA LEU A 108 3.53 11.60 -84.04
C LEU A 108 3.23 12.52 -82.84
N ILE A 109 2.12 13.25 -82.85
CA ILE A 109 1.72 14.13 -81.74
C ILE A 109 1.20 13.31 -80.57
N VAL A 110 0.40 12.28 -80.85
CA VAL A 110 -0.14 11.36 -79.83
C VAL A 110 1.00 10.58 -79.16
N LEU A 111 1.95 10.05 -79.95
CA LEU A 111 3.14 9.40 -79.42
C LEU A 111 4.04 10.39 -78.67
N GLY A 112 4.19 11.62 -79.14
CA GLY A 112 4.95 12.66 -78.44
C GLY A 112 4.38 12.99 -77.06
N LEU A 113 3.06 13.14 -76.96
CA LEU A 113 2.36 13.38 -75.68
C LEU A 113 2.37 12.15 -74.76
N ALA A 114 2.24 10.94 -75.31
CA ALA A 114 2.38 9.70 -74.54
C ALA A 114 3.80 9.53 -73.99
N LEU A 115 4.82 9.83 -74.79
CA LEU A 115 6.22 9.75 -74.37
C LEU A 115 6.56 10.84 -73.35
N LEU A 116 6.04 12.06 -73.52
CA LEU A 116 6.18 13.13 -72.53
C LEU A 116 5.47 12.77 -71.22
N GLY A 117 4.27 12.18 -71.30
CA GLY A 117 3.55 11.65 -70.14
C GLY A 117 4.34 10.54 -69.43
N ALA A 118 4.95 9.62 -70.17
CA ALA A 118 5.80 8.56 -69.63
C ALA A 118 7.05 9.11 -68.91
N ILE A 119 7.69 10.14 -69.48
CA ILE A 119 8.83 10.84 -68.86
C ILE A 119 8.37 11.61 -67.61
N ALA A 120 7.23 12.30 -67.67
CA ALA A 120 6.67 13.01 -66.52
C ALA A 120 6.29 12.04 -65.38
N GLY A 121 5.61 10.94 -65.70
CA GLY A 121 5.25 9.91 -64.73
C GLY A 121 6.46 9.20 -64.14
N GLY A 122 7.45 8.85 -64.98
CA GLY A 122 8.71 8.24 -64.54
C GLY A 122 9.61 9.17 -63.70
N THR A 123 9.46 10.49 -63.82
CA THR A 123 10.20 11.47 -63.00
C THR A 123 9.46 11.86 -61.72
N VAL A 124 8.12 11.84 -61.72
CA VAL A 124 7.30 12.22 -60.55
C VAL A 124 7.06 11.03 -59.62
N ALA A 125 6.76 9.84 -60.13
CA ALA A 125 6.46 8.67 -59.30
C ALA A 125 7.58 8.27 -58.32
N PRO A 126 8.89 8.25 -58.68
CA PRO A 126 9.95 7.94 -57.73
C PRO A 126 10.25 9.08 -56.72
N ARG A 127 9.58 10.24 -56.83
CA ARG A 127 9.66 11.32 -55.83
C ARG A 127 8.66 11.16 -54.68
N ILE A 128 7.78 10.16 -54.72
CA ILE A 128 6.93 9.82 -53.58
C ILE A 128 7.84 9.33 -52.46
N ALA A 129 7.80 10.01 -51.32
CA ALA A 129 8.65 9.68 -50.17
C ALA A 129 8.36 8.24 -49.70
N GLN A 130 9.42 7.43 -49.59
CA GLN A 130 9.33 6.11 -48.97
C GLN A 130 9.32 6.29 -47.46
N LYS A 131 8.45 5.53 -46.80
CA LYS A 131 8.44 5.47 -45.34
C LYS A 131 9.39 4.37 -44.88
N PHE A 132 9.95 4.52 -43.71
CA PHE A 132 10.88 3.57 -43.10
C PHE A 132 10.38 3.24 -41.72
N THR A 133 10.18 1.97 -41.42
CA THR A 133 9.73 1.51 -40.10
C THR A 133 10.88 0.83 -39.36
N ALA A 134 11.19 1.33 -38.17
CA ALA A 134 12.15 0.72 -37.26
C ALA A 134 11.43 0.18 -36.02
N VAL A 135 11.81 -0.99 -35.54
CA VAL A 135 11.10 -1.71 -34.46
C VAL A 135 12.02 -1.93 -33.25
N SER A 136 11.56 -1.53 -32.06
CA SER A 136 12.19 -1.85 -30.78
C SER A 136 11.30 -2.82 -30.00
N SER A 137 11.90 -3.78 -29.29
CA SER A 137 11.15 -4.81 -28.54
C SER A 137 11.45 -4.70 -27.04
N LEU A 138 10.40 -4.62 -26.22
CA LEU A 138 10.47 -4.52 -24.77
C LEU A 138 9.86 -5.76 -24.12
N TYR A 139 10.53 -6.30 -23.11
CA TYR A 139 10.04 -7.38 -22.26
C TYR A 139 9.56 -6.80 -20.92
N PHE A 140 8.38 -7.22 -20.49
CA PHE A 140 7.82 -6.90 -19.18
C PHE A 140 7.88 -8.12 -18.28
N ASP A 141 8.52 -8.02 -17.10
CA ASP A 141 8.56 -9.13 -16.15
C ASP A 141 7.33 -9.12 -15.21
N PRO A 142 6.40 -10.10 -15.30
CA PRO A 142 5.21 -10.14 -14.46
C PRO A 142 5.48 -10.57 -13.02
N ARG A 143 6.68 -11.06 -12.68
CA ARG A 143 6.98 -11.64 -11.36
C ARG A 143 7.16 -10.60 -10.27
N GLN A 144 7.54 -9.38 -10.64
CA GLN A 144 7.91 -8.33 -9.68
C GLN A 144 6.71 -7.48 -9.21
N ILE A 145 5.55 -7.59 -9.88
CA ILE A 145 4.33 -6.84 -9.55
C ILE A 145 3.57 -7.45 -8.35
N GLY A 146 3.95 -8.65 -7.90
CA GLY A 146 3.26 -9.39 -6.83
C GLY A 146 3.83 -9.25 -5.41
N LEU A 147 4.92 -8.50 -5.19
CA LEU A 147 5.61 -8.47 -3.89
C LEU A 147 5.10 -7.38 -2.92
N ALA A 148 4.21 -6.48 -3.35
CA ALA A 148 3.74 -5.37 -2.50
C ALA A 148 2.84 -5.80 -1.32
N ASP A 149 2.31 -7.04 -1.33
CA ASP A 149 1.53 -7.60 -0.23
C ASP A 149 2.07 -8.98 0.18
N ALA A 150 3.19 -8.99 0.90
CA ALA A 150 3.78 -10.18 1.53
C ALA A 150 2.92 -10.82 2.65
N GLY A 151 1.59 -10.68 2.60
CA GLY A 151 0.63 -11.20 3.58
C GLY A 151 -0.49 -12.08 3.01
N ALA A 152 -0.67 -12.14 1.69
CA ALA A 152 -1.73 -12.93 1.07
C ALA A 152 -1.18 -14.15 0.32
N GLN A 153 -1.80 -15.32 0.56
CA GLN A 153 -1.45 -16.61 -0.02
C GLN A 153 -1.19 -16.59 -1.53
N SER A 154 0.06 -16.89 -1.88
CA SER A 154 0.59 -17.64 -3.03
C SER A 154 -0.38 -18.13 -4.13
N SER A 155 -1.14 -17.24 -4.75
CA SER A 155 -1.74 -17.47 -6.07
C SER A 155 -1.18 -16.39 -6.98
N GLY A 156 -0.32 -16.78 -7.93
CA GLY A 156 0.21 -15.85 -8.92
C GLY A 156 -0.92 -15.12 -9.65
N PRO A 157 -0.64 -13.95 -10.24
CA PRO A 157 -1.65 -13.18 -10.96
C PRO A 157 -2.36 -14.04 -12.01
N SER A 158 -3.69 -13.97 -12.07
CA SER A 158 -4.46 -14.70 -13.09
C SER A 158 -4.03 -14.25 -14.49
N PRO A 159 -4.12 -15.12 -15.52
CA PRO A 159 -3.76 -14.76 -16.90
C PRO A 159 -4.46 -13.49 -17.41
N GLU A 160 -5.70 -13.25 -16.96
CA GLU A 160 -6.46 -12.03 -17.28
C GLU A 160 -5.85 -10.78 -16.64
N MET A 161 -5.39 -10.86 -15.38
CA MET A 161 -4.75 -9.73 -14.69
C MET A 161 -3.40 -9.38 -15.34
N ILE A 162 -2.63 -10.38 -15.79
CA ILE A 162 -1.38 -10.14 -16.53
C ILE A 162 -1.64 -9.44 -17.86
N SER A 163 -2.72 -9.81 -18.57
CA SER A 163 -3.11 -9.14 -19.81
C SER A 163 -3.45 -7.67 -19.54
N ALA A 164 -4.30 -7.40 -18.55
CA ALA A 164 -4.71 -6.05 -18.19
C ALA A 164 -3.51 -5.17 -17.77
N LEU A 165 -2.51 -5.76 -17.09
CA LEU A 165 -1.28 -5.06 -16.72
C LEU A 165 -0.47 -4.63 -17.95
N ILE A 166 -0.27 -5.53 -18.91
CA ILE A 166 0.47 -5.22 -20.15
C ILE A 166 -0.30 -4.19 -20.99
N ASP A 167 -1.61 -4.33 -21.10
CA ASP A 167 -2.44 -3.38 -21.83
C ASP A 167 -2.38 -1.98 -21.17
N SER A 168 -2.30 -1.91 -19.85
CA SER A 168 -2.06 -0.66 -19.11
C SER A 168 -0.68 -0.07 -19.43
N GLN A 169 0.37 -0.90 -19.47
CA GLN A 169 1.73 -0.47 -19.82
C GLN A 169 1.83 0.03 -21.27
N VAL A 170 1.10 -0.59 -22.20
CA VAL A 170 0.96 -0.11 -23.59
C VAL A 170 0.28 1.26 -23.63
N GLN A 171 -0.74 1.48 -22.79
CA GLN A 171 -1.38 2.78 -22.68
C GLN A 171 -0.40 3.85 -22.15
N ILE A 172 0.44 3.52 -21.16
CA ILE A 172 1.47 4.42 -20.61
C ILE A 172 2.54 4.76 -21.67
N LEU A 173 2.96 3.78 -22.49
CA LEU A 173 3.85 4.00 -23.62
C LEU A 173 3.33 5.06 -24.62
N THR A 174 2.01 5.16 -24.78
CA THR A 174 1.34 6.19 -25.60
C THR A 174 0.90 7.43 -24.83
N SER A 175 1.22 7.52 -23.54
CA SER A 175 0.75 8.63 -22.71
C SER A 175 1.32 9.97 -23.19
N GLY A 176 0.53 11.03 -23.02
CA GLY A 176 0.95 12.37 -23.41
C GLY A 176 2.24 12.84 -22.74
N ASN A 177 2.54 12.37 -21.52
CA ASN A 177 3.79 12.69 -20.81
C ASN A 177 5.01 12.06 -21.50
N VAL A 178 4.94 10.77 -21.85
CA VAL A 178 6.01 10.08 -22.58
C VAL A 178 6.20 10.71 -23.96
N LEU A 179 5.12 10.90 -24.71
CA LEU A 179 5.19 11.48 -26.07
C LEU A 179 5.70 12.93 -26.07
N ARG A 180 5.33 13.73 -25.05
CA ARG A 180 5.85 15.09 -24.87
C ARG A 180 7.35 15.08 -24.57
N ARG A 181 7.81 14.21 -23.67
CA ARG A 181 9.24 14.05 -23.36
C ARG A 181 10.04 13.64 -24.60
N VAL A 182 9.48 12.76 -25.44
CA VAL A 182 10.08 12.36 -26.72
C VAL A 182 10.13 13.55 -27.69
N ALA A 183 9.04 14.31 -27.81
CA ALA A 183 8.98 15.48 -28.68
C ALA A 183 10.01 16.55 -28.28
N GLU A 184 10.17 16.80 -26.98
CA GLU A 184 11.17 17.71 -26.42
C GLU A 184 12.60 17.20 -26.63
N ALA A 185 12.87 15.92 -26.33
CA ALA A 185 14.20 15.31 -26.45
C ALA A 185 14.70 15.26 -27.90
N MET A 186 13.81 14.94 -28.84
CA MET A 186 14.13 14.87 -30.28
C MET A 186 13.94 16.20 -31.00
N LYS A 187 13.51 17.26 -30.30
CA LYS A 187 13.20 18.58 -30.87
C LYS A 187 12.27 18.48 -32.08
N LEU A 188 11.19 17.70 -31.96
CA LEU A 188 10.23 17.46 -33.03
C LEU A 188 9.43 18.71 -33.40
N ASP A 189 9.45 19.73 -32.54
CA ASP A 189 8.95 21.08 -32.78
C ASP A 189 9.71 21.83 -33.90
N GLN A 190 10.93 21.39 -34.22
CA GLN A 190 11.76 21.93 -35.30
C GLN A 190 11.73 21.06 -36.56
N ASP A 191 11.07 19.89 -36.50
CA ASP A 191 11.02 18.96 -37.61
C ASP A 191 9.81 19.26 -38.52
N PRO A 192 10.01 19.57 -39.81
CA PRO A 192 8.92 19.83 -40.75
C PRO A 192 7.98 18.63 -40.94
N GLU A 193 8.46 17.41 -40.68
CA GLU A 193 7.67 16.17 -40.78
C GLU A 193 6.58 16.08 -39.69
N PHE A 194 6.85 16.60 -38.49
CA PHE A 194 5.95 16.49 -37.33
C PHE A 194 5.15 17.76 -37.05
N THR A 195 5.69 18.92 -37.42
CA THR A 195 5.01 20.23 -37.28
C THR A 195 3.92 20.45 -38.31
N GLY A 196 4.06 19.91 -39.53
CA GLY A 196 3.10 20.15 -40.61
C GLY A 196 2.85 21.64 -40.90
N GLY A 197 3.84 22.49 -40.61
CA GLY A 197 3.74 23.96 -40.71
C GLY A 197 3.14 24.68 -39.50
N ARG A 198 2.86 23.98 -38.40
CA ARG A 198 2.39 24.57 -37.12
C ARG A 198 3.33 24.16 -35.98
N THR A 199 3.69 25.09 -35.12
CA THR A 199 4.57 24.86 -33.95
C THR A 199 3.78 24.60 -32.65
N ASP A 200 2.53 24.13 -32.78
CA ASP A 200 1.70 23.78 -31.62
C ASP A 200 2.09 22.39 -31.10
N GLY A 201 2.46 22.31 -29.82
CA GLY A 201 2.90 21.06 -29.19
C GLY A 201 1.84 19.96 -29.22
N ALA A 202 0.55 20.29 -29.20
CA ALA A 202 -0.53 19.30 -29.30
C ALA A 202 -0.60 18.66 -30.70
N ALA A 203 -0.29 19.43 -31.75
CA ALA A 203 -0.26 18.92 -33.12
C ALA A 203 0.93 17.97 -33.34
N VAL A 204 2.09 18.28 -32.75
CA VAL A 204 3.31 17.44 -32.79
C VAL A 204 3.08 16.10 -32.07
N ILE A 205 2.41 16.10 -30.92
CA ILE A 205 2.06 14.85 -30.21
C ILE A 205 1.09 14.01 -31.05
N GLY A 206 0.10 14.64 -31.69
CA GLY A 206 -0.86 13.93 -32.54
C GLY A 206 -0.23 13.33 -33.82
N THR A 207 0.77 13.98 -34.41
CA THR A 207 1.53 13.41 -35.54
C THR A 207 2.47 12.31 -35.08
N LEU A 208 3.12 12.49 -33.93
CA LEU A 208 3.95 11.45 -33.29
C LEU A 208 3.14 10.19 -32.99
N GLN A 209 1.96 10.32 -32.39
CA GLN A 209 1.10 9.16 -32.09
C GLN A 209 0.69 8.39 -33.36
N LYS A 210 0.56 9.06 -34.51
CA LYS A 210 0.29 8.40 -35.80
C LYS A 210 1.53 7.74 -36.41
N ALA A 211 2.72 8.24 -36.09
CA ALA A 211 4.00 7.69 -36.55
C ALA A 211 4.42 6.46 -35.73
N LEU A 212 3.82 6.25 -34.56
CA LEU A 212 4.09 5.12 -33.68
C LEU A 212 2.99 4.07 -33.81
N VAL A 213 3.40 2.81 -33.96
CA VAL A 213 2.51 1.66 -33.92
C VAL A 213 3.04 0.72 -32.85
N ILE A 214 2.21 0.45 -31.85
CA ILE A 214 2.56 -0.46 -30.76
C ILE A 214 1.73 -1.70 -30.91
N THR A 215 2.42 -2.83 -31.03
CA THR A 215 1.80 -4.14 -31.17
C THR A 215 2.29 -5.04 -30.05
N ARG A 216 1.34 -5.64 -29.35
CA ARG A 216 1.61 -6.73 -28.42
C ARG A 216 1.57 -8.05 -29.17
N GLU A 217 2.56 -8.91 -28.93
CA GLU A 217 2.51 -10.28 -29.41
C GLU A 217 1.64 -11.13 -28.46
N ALA A 218 0.60 -11.77 -29.01
CA ALA A 218 -0.31 -12.57 -28.21
C ALA A 218 0.43 -13.74 -27.51
N SER A 219 0.13 -13.97 -26.24
CA SER A 219 0.76 -15.02 -25.40
C SER A 219 2.24 -14.80 -25.05
N THR A 220 2.81 -13.62 -25.33
CA THR A 220 4.14 -13.24 -24.85
C THR A 220 4.06 -12.02 -23.93
N TYR A 221 5.15 -11.77 -23.20
CA TYR A 221 5.33 -10.54 -22.40
C TYR A 221 6.15 -9.49 -23.16
N VAL A 222 6.12 -9.57 -24.49
CA VAL A 222 6.89 -8.70 -25.39
C VAL A 222 5.96 -7.71 -26.08
N VAL A 223 6.35 -6.45 -26.04
CA VAL A 223 5.70 -5.37 -26.79
C VAL A 223 6.69 -4.85 -27.82
N SER A 224 6.25 -4.81 -29.07
CA SER A 224 7.00 -4.23 -30.17
C SER A 224 6.50 -2.81 -30.45
N LEU A 225 7.43 -1.86 -30.42
CA LEU A 225 7.20 -0.47 -30.78
C LEU A 225 7.81 -0.23 -32.16
N ALA A 226 6.97 0.03 -33.14
CA ALA A 226 7.36 0.43 -34.48
C ALA A 226 7.23 1.95 -34.64
N ALA A 227 8.27 2.60 -35.15
CA ALA A 227 8.24 4.02 -35.51
C ALA A 227 8.47 4.19 -37.01
N THR A 228 7.60 4.94 -37.67
CA THR A 228 7.62 5.12 -39.12
C THR A 228 7.88 6.58 -39.50
N THR A 229 8.99 6.86 -40.19
CA THR A 229 9.30 8.22 -40.69
C THR A 229 9.87 8.17 -42.12
N ASN A 230 10.14 9.34 -42.73
CA ASN A 230 10.75 9.41 -44.06
C ASN A 230 12.26 9.11 -44.08
N ASP A 231 12.90 8.98 -42.93
CA ASP A 231 14.34 8.72 -42.77
C ASP A 231 14.57 7.44 -41.95
N PRO A 232 15.35 6.46 -42.45
CA PRO A 232 15.64 5.24 -41.70
C PRO A 232 16.34 5.51 -40.35
N GLU A 233 17.26 6.47 -40.26
CA GLU A 233 17.95 6.78 -39.01
C GLU A 233 17.02 7.48 -38.01
N LYS A 234 16.17 8.39 -38.50
CA LYS A 234 15.17 9.06 -37.68
C LYS A 234 14.19 8.07 -37.08
N SER A 235 13.74 7.08 -37.86
CA SER A 235 12.82 6.03 -37.41
C SER A 235 13.41 5.22 -36.24
N ALA A 236 14.67 4.79 -36.37
CA ALA A 236 15.37 4.06 -35.31
C ALA A 236 15.58 4.90 -34.05
N ARG A 237 16.02 6.17 -34.21
CA ARG A 237 16.18 7.10 -33.08
C ARG A 237 14.86 7.38 -32.38
N LEU A 238 13.77 7.56 -33.13
CA LEU A 238 12.45 7.82 -32.57
C LEU A 238 11.95 6.64 -31.73
N ALA A 239 12.02 5.42 -32.27
CA ALA A 239 11.63 4.21 -31.53
C ALA A 239 12.45 4.03 -30.25
N ASN A 240 13.79 4.19 -30.33
CA ASN A 240 14.64 4.08 -29.15
C ASN A 240 14.37 5.18 -28.12
N GLN A 241 14.12 6.42 -28.56
CA GLN A 241 13.83 7.54 -27.66
C GLN A 241 12.52 7.33 -26.89
N VAL A 242 11.47 6.82 -27.54
CA VAL A 242 10.21 6.48 -26.87
C VAL A 242 10.44 5.45 -25.76
N VAL A 243 11.23 4.41 -26.04
CA VAL A 243 11.59 3.39 -25.03
C VAL A 243 12.36 3.99 -23.86
N THR A 244 13.35 4.85 -24.12
CA THR A 244 14.11 5.55 -23.08
C THR A 244 13.19 6.44 -22.23
N SER A 245 12.39 7.30 -22.87
CA SER A 245 11.48 8.22 -22.16
C SER A 245 10.39 7.49 -21.37
N PHE A 246 9.91 6.35 -21.85
CA PHE A 246 8.99 5.49 -21.09
C PHE A 246 9.66 4.87 -19.87
N THR A 247 10.86 4.30 -20.04
CA THR A 247 11.60 3.68 -18.93
C THR A 247 11.92 4.71 -17.84
N GLU A 248 12.30 5.92 -18.23
CA GLU A 248 12.52 7.02 -17.29
C GLU A 248 11.24 7.49 -16.58
N GLU A 249 10.12 7.60 -17.29
CA GLU A 249 8.82 7.96 -16.69
C GLU A 249 8.37 6.88 -15.69
N GLU A 250 8.48 5.59 -16.04
CA GLU A 250 8.11 4.49 -15.15
C GLU A 250 9.00 4.45 -13.90
N ASN A 251 10.31 4.66 -14.07
CA ASN A 251 11.25 4.75 -12.94
C ASN A 251 10.94 5.97 -12.07
N SER A 252 10.61 7.12 -12.65
CA SER A 252 10.26 8.34 -11.91
C SER A 252 8.94 8.17 -11.15
N ALA A 253 7.93 7.57 -11.78
CA ALA A 253 6.63 7.29 -11.17
C ALA A 253 6.76 6.29 -10.02
N SER A 254 7.54 5.22 -10.21
CA SER A 254 7.84 4.23 -9.17
C SER A 254 8.59 4.87 -8.00
N ASN A 255 9.68 5.60 -8.28
CA ASN A 255 10.47 6.29 -7.25
C ASN A 255 9.64 7.30 -6.47
N GLY A 256 8.73 8.05 -7.12
CA GLY A 256 7.84 8.99 -6.44
C GLY A 256 6.91 8.32 -5.42
N ILE A 257 6.43 7.10 -5.69
CA ILE A 257 5.63 6.33 -4.72
C ILE A 257 6.48 5.92 -3.51
N TYR A 258 7.72 5.47 -3.75
CA TYR A 258 8.65 5.09 -2.69
C TYR A 258 9.11 6.29 -1.84
N GLU A 259 9.43 7.43 -2.46
CA GLU A 259 9.82 8.67 -1.75
C GLU A 259 8.69 9.20 -0.86
N ASN A 260 7.46 9.20 -1.35
CA ASN A 260 6.29 9.57 -0.56
C ASN A 260 6.04 8.61 0.60
N THR A 261 6.24 7.30 0.38
CA THR A 261 6.10 6.28 1.42
C THR A 261 7.20 6.43 2.47
N SER A 262 8.45 6.63 2.05
CA SER A 262 9.60 6.84 2.94
C SER A 262 9.43 8.09 3.78
N SER A 263 9.07 9.23 3.18
CA SER A 263 8.84 10.48 3.92
C SER A 263 7.68 10.37 4.91
N THR A 264 6.64 9.61 4.58
CA THR A 264 5.54 9.30 5.50
C THR A 264 6.00 8.43 6.68
N LEU A 265 6.82 7.40 6.40
CA LEU A 265 7.40 6.54 7.44
C LEU A 265 8.37 7.30 8.34
N ASP A 266 9.21 8.18 7.78
CA ASP A 266 10.14 9.03 8.53
C ASP A 266 9.41 10.02 9.43
N GLY A 267 8.35 10.67 8.91
CA GLY A 267 7.47 11.52 9.72
C GLY A 267 6.86 10.74 10.89
N ARG A 268 6.34 9.54 10.62
CA ARG A 268 5.78 8.67 11.66
C ARG A 268 6.83 8.19 12.66
N LEU A 269 8.05 7.91 12.23
CA LEU A 269 9.17 7.53 13.11
C LEU A 269 9.57 8.66 14.04
N ASN A 270 9.58 9.90 13.55
CA ASN A 270 9.84 11.07 14.39
C ASN A 270 8.74 11.26 15.45
N ASP A 271 7.46 11.13 15.07
CA ASP A 271 6.35 11.18 16.03
C ASP A 271 6.43 10.06 17.08
N LEU A 272 6.74 8.84 16.64
CA LEU A 272 6.88 7.68 17.53
C LEU A 272 8.09 7.84 18.46
N ARG A 273 9.22 8.35 17.96
CA ARG A 273 10.39 8.67 18.80
C ARG A 273 10.02 9.66 19.89
N GLN A 274 9.30 10.73 19.56
CA GLN A 274 8.84 11.71 20.55
C GLN A 274 7.92 11.08 21.60
N LYS A 275 7.01 10.19 21.18
CA LYS A 275 6.13 9.46 22.10
C LYS A 275 6.89 8.50 23.01
N VAL A 276 7.94 7.84 22.51
CA VAL A 276 8.81 7.00 23.33
C VAL A 276 9.51 7.86 24.38
N LEU A 277 10.12 8.97 23.97
CA LEU A 277 10.79 9.88 24.90
C LEU A 277 9.83 10.43 25.97
N GLU A 278 8.63 10.84 25.58
CA GLU A 278 7.60 11.33 26.50
C GLU A 278 7.16 10.22 27.48
N ALA A 279 6.92 9.00 26.99
CA ALA A 279 6.51 7.89 27.83
C ALA A 279 7.63 7.43 28.79
N GLU A 280 8.88 7.39 28.34
CA GLU A 280 10.04 7.07 29.17
C GLU A 280 10.31 8.16 30.20
N GLN A 281 10.21 9.44 29.80
CA GLN A 281 10.33 10.56 30.72
C GLN A 281 9.22 10.52 31.77
N ALA A 282 7.98 10.18 31.41
CA ALA A 282 6.90 10.02 32.36
C ALA A 282 7.20 8.91 33.39
N VAL A 283 7.80 7.78 32.97
CA VAL A 283 8.25 6.73 33.89
C VAL A 283 9.31 7.27 34.83
N GLU A 284 10.35 7.94 34.32
CA GLU A 284 11.46 8.42 35.15
C GLU A 284 11.04 9.57 36.08
N THR A 285 10.24 10.52 35.62
CA THR A 285 9.66 11.58 36.46
C THR A 285 8.76 10.98 37.54
N PHE A 286 7.89 10.01 37.20
CA PHE A 286 7.06 9.35 38.19
C PHE A 286 7.90 8.61 39.24
N ARG A 287 9.00 7.97 38.84
CA ARG A 287 9.93 7.32 39.77
C ARG A 287 10.63 8.32 40.68
N ALA A 288 11.07 9.44 40.13
CA ALA A 288 11.73 10.50 40.89
C ALA A 288 10.77 11.17 41.89
N ASP A 289 9.56 11.55 41.46
CA ASP A 289 8.56 12.25 42.28
C ASP A 289 8.00 11.39 43.42
N ASN A 290 8.08 10.06 43.27
CA ASN A 290 7.56 9.10 44.24
C ASN A 290 8.65 8.35 45.01
N ASP A 291 9.91 8.79 44.94
CA ASP A 291 11.08 8.17 45.58
C ASP A 291 11.22 6.66 45.29
N MET A 292 10.79 6.21 44.11
CA MET A 292 10.80 4.80 43.70
C MET A 292 12.17 4.39 43.12
N ALA A 293 13.22 4.74 43.85
CA ALA A 293 14.58 4.31 43.59
C ALA A 293 14.72 2.83 44.00
N ALA A 294 14.65 1.94 43.02
CA ALA A 294 14.91 0.53 43.22
C ALA A 294 16.42 0.27 43.26
N THR A 295 16.89 -0.48 44.24
CA THR A 295 18.22 -1.11 44.21
C THR A 295 18.00 -2.59 43.96
N GLU A 296 18.56 -3.13 42.88
CA GLU A 296 18.47 -4.56 42.53
C GLU A 296 17.03 -5.13 42.45
N GLY A 297 16.05 -4.32 42.06
CA GLY A 297 14.68 -4.76 41.78
C GLY A 297 13.72 -4.76 42.97
N ASN A 298 14.17 -4.51 44.20
CA ASN A 298 13.31 -4.38 45.38
C ASN A 298 13.25 -2.92 45.88
N LEU A 299 12.09 -2.50 46.40
CA LEU A 299 11.98 -1.19 47.05
C LEU A 299 12.67 -1.22 48.41
N ILE A 300 13.30 -0.09 48.77
CA ILE A 300 13.93 0.10 50.09
C ILE A 300 12.89 -0.06 51.22
N SER A 301 11.61 0.27 50.97
CA SER A 301 10.52 0.09 51.92
C SER A 301 10.24 -1.37 52.26
N ASP A 302 10.38 -2.28 51.30
CA ASP A 302 10.17 -3.73 51.48
C ASP A 302 11.25 -4.32 52.39
N GLN A 303 12.51 -3.91 52.18
CA GLN A 303 13.64 -4.34 53.01
C GLN A 303 13.46 -3.91 54.48
N ARG A 304 12.92 -2.70 54.71
CA ARG A 304 12.63 -2.21 56.08
C ARG A 304 11.51 -3.00 56.75
N LEU A 305 10.45 -3.39 56.01
CA LEU A 305 9.38 -4.24 56.55
C LEU A 305 9.90 -5.61 57.00
N VAL A 306 10.76 -6.26 56.20
CA VAL A 306 11.37 -7.55 56.54
C VAL A 306 12.24 -7.42 57.80
N SER A 307 13.03 -6.35 57.89
CA SER A 307 13.86 -6.05 59.06
C SER A 307 13.02 -5.81 60.31
N LEU A 308 11.97 -4.97 60.24
CA LEU A 308 11.04 -4.72 61.35
C LEU A 308 10.33 -5.99 61.82
N ASN A 309 9.94 -6.87 60.90
CA ASN A 309 9.30 -8.14 61.25
C ASN A 309 10.26 -9.07 61.99
N THR A 310 11.52 -9.15 61.55
CA THR A 310 12.57 -9.91 62.25
C THR A 310 12.85 -9.35 63.65
N MET A 311 12.92 -8.03 63.77
CA MET A 311 13.09 -7.36 65.06
C MET A 311 11.88 -7.58 65.98
N LEU A 312 10.66 -7.60 65.44
CA LEU A 312 9.45 -7.87 66.22
C LEU A 312 9.45 -9.29 66.78
N VAL A 313 9.78 -10.30 65.97
CA VAL A 313 9.87 -11.69 66.45
C VAL A 313 10.91 -11.81 67.57
N THR A 314 12.07 -11.17 67.39
CA THR A 314 13.13 -11.15 68.41
C THR A 314 12.69 -10.42 69.69
N ALA A 315 11.96 -9.30 69.57
CA ALA A 315 11.44 -8.56 70.71
C ALA A 315 10.35 -9.36 71.45
N GLN A 316 9.47 -10.03 70.72
CA GLN A 316 8.45 -10.92 71.27
C GLN A 316 9.07 -12.06 72.07
N GLU A 317 10.13 -12.69 71.55
CA GLU A 317 10.87 -13.73 72.27
C GLU A 317 11.41 -13.19 73.60
N LYS A 318 12.04 -12.01 73.60
CA LYS A 318 12.53 -11.35 74.82
C LYS A 318 11.40 -11.04 75.81
N THR A 319 10.26 -10.54 75.33
CA THR A 319 9.09 -10.28 76.18
C THR A 319 8.58 -11.58 76.81
N ILE A 320 8.48 -12.67 76.04
CA ILE A 320 8.05 -13.98 76.53
C ILE A 320 9.00 -14.50 77.61
N GLN A 321 10.32 -14.43 77.38
CA GLN A 321 11.33 -14.84 78.35
C GLN A 321 11.29 -13.99 79.63
N ALA A 322 11.23 -12.66 79.49
CA ALA A 322 11.17 -11.75 80.63
C ALA A 322 9.86 -11.91 81.42
N LYS A 323 8.73 -12.14 80.75
CA LYS A 323 7.44 -12.44 81.38
C LYS A 323 7.51 -13.74 82.15
N ALA A 324 8.00 -14.82 81.54
CA ALA A 324 8.14 -16.12 82.19
C ALA A 324 9.03 -16.01 83.44
N ARG A 325 10.10 -15.20 83.39
CA ARG A 325 10.96 -14.93 84.54
C ARG A 325 10.27 -14.12 85.63
N ALA A 326 9.56 -13.06 85.27
CA ALA A 326 8.80 -12.24 86.22
C ALA A 326 7.71 -13.06 86.93
N ASP A 327 6.97 -13.89 86.18
CA ASP A 327 5.95 -14.79 86.70
C ASP A 327 6.57 -15.89 87.59
N ALA A 328 7.74 -16.43 87.22
CA ALA A 328 8.46 -17.40 88.04
C ALA A 328 8.89 -16.80 89.38
N VAL A 329 9.50 -15.61 89.38
CA VAL A 329 9.99 -14.94 90.61
C VAL A 329 8.84 -14.46 91.49
N ALA A 330 7.75 -13.96 90.91
CA ALA A 330 6.59 -13.46 91.65
C ALA A 330 5.90 -14.55 92.50
N ASN A 331 6.04 -15.81 92.12
CA ASN A 331 5.44 -16.96 92.81
C ASN A 331 6.37 -17.61 93.85
N LEU A 332 7.65 -17.22 93.93
CA LEU A 332 8.60 -17.79 94.88
C LEU A 332 8.32 -17.32 96.31
N ARG A 333 8.33 -18.25 97.26
CA ARG A 333 8.21 -17.98 98.70
C ARG A 333 9.49 -18.39 99.42
N VAL A 334 9.68 -17.89 100.65
CA VAL A 334 10.87 -18.21 101.46
C VAL A 334 10.99 -19.72 101.68
N GLU A 335 9.85 -20.40 101.85
CA GLU A 335 9.76 -21.84 102.03
C GLU A 335 10.30 -22.62 100.81
N ASP A 336 10.02 -22.15 99.59
CA ASP A 336 10.48 -22.79 98.34
C ASP A 336 12.00 -22.68 98.18
N ILE A 337 12.56 -21.54 98.58
CA ILE A 337 14.01 -21.27 98.54
C ILE A 337 14.76 -22.17 99.52
N VAL A 338 14.25 -22.27 100.75
CA VAL A 338 14.84 -23.05 101.84
C VAL A 338 14.71 -24.55 101.58
N ALA A 339 13.57 -25.01 101.06
CA ALA A 339 13.34 -26.42 100.72
C ALA A 339 14.13 -26.88 99.48
N GLY A 340 14.74 -25.96 98.72
CA GLY A 340 15.46 -26.28 97.50
C GLY A 340 14.57 -26.59 96.30
N ASN A 341 13.27 -26.30 96.37
CA ASN A 341 12.27 -26.57 95.34
C ASN A 341 12.24 -25.46 94.26
N GLN A 342 13.38 -24.86 93.95
CA GLN A 342 13.46 -23.67 93.09
C GLN A 342 13.46 -24.06 91.61
N ALA A 343 12.66 -23.36 90.79
CA ALA A 343 12.68 -23.52 89.33
C ALA A 343 13.96 -22.91 88.72
N GLU A 344 14.49 -23.54 87.67
CA GLU A 344 15.64 -23.04 86.91
C GLU A 344 15.32 -21.66 86.31
N GLY A 345 16.06 -20.62 86.73
CA GLY A 345 15.91 -19.24 86.21
C GLY A 345 15.74 -18.14 87.27
N GLY A 346 15.41 -18.51 88.53
CA GLY A 346 15.22 -17.58 89.65
C GLY A 346 16.40 -17.48 90.64
N VAL A 347 17.45 -18.29 90.46
CA VAL A 347 18.52 -18.44 91.44
C VAL A 347 19.62 -17.40 91.20
N THR A 348 19.73 -16.41 92.08
CA THR A 348 20.82 -15.43 92.08
C THR A 348 21.93 -15.84 93.06
N SER A 349 23.16 -15.38 92.82
CA SER A 349 24.29 -15.64 93.72
C SER A 349 24.01 -15.20 95.19
N PRO A 350 23.37 -14.04 95.45
CA PRO A 350 22.92 -13.68 96.80
C PRO A 350 21.87 -14.62 97.41
N LEU A 351 20.91 -15.12 96.63
CA LEU A 351 19.91 -16.08 97.14
C LEU A 351 20.56 -17.41 97.53
N VAL A 352 21.56 -17.88 96.77
CA VAL A 352 22.29 -19.11 97.10
C VAL A 352 23.07 -18.95 98.40
N SER A 353 23.75 -17.81 98.60
CA SER A 353 24.52 -17.57 99.82
C SER A 353 23.61 -17.43 101.04
N LEU A 354 22.49 -16.70 100.92
CA LEU A 354 21.50 -16.58 101.99
C LEU A 354 20.84 -17.93 102.32
N ARG A 355 20.54 -18.77 101.32
CA ARG A 355 20.05 -20.13 101.54
C ARG A 355 21.06 -20.98 102.29
N GLN A 356 22.34 -20.91 101.93
CA GLN A 356 23.40 -21.66 102.61
C GLN A 356 23.52 -21.22 104.08
N GLN A 357 23.49 -19.91 104.34
CA GLN A 357 23.49 -19.35 105.70
C GLN A 357 22.26 -19.77 106.50
N TYR A 358 21.08 -19.77 105.86
CA TYR A 358 19.84 -20.24 106.47
C TYR A 358 19.94 -21.72 106.86
N ALA A 359 20.44 -22.58 105.96
CA ALA A 359 20.59 -24.00 106.23
C ALA A 359 21.57 -24.28 107.38
N THR A 360 22.71 -23.57 107.42
CA THR A 360 23.68 -23.70 108.52
C THR A 360 23.09 -23.24 109.86
N GLN A 361 22.35 -22.12 109.85
CA GLN A 361 21.72 -21.59 111.07
C GLN A 361 20.56 -22.47 111.54
N ALA A 362 19.77 -23.04 110.61
CA ALA A 362 18.69 -23.95 110.92
C ALA A 362 19.20 -25.24 111.58
N ALA A 363 20.32 -25.80 111.09
CA ALA A 363 20.98 -26.93 111.74
C ALA A 363 21.49 -26.59 113.15
N ALA A 364 21.99 -25.36 113.36
CA ALA A 364 22.40 -24.87 114.67
C ALA A 364 21.20 -24.76 115.64
N VAL A 365 20.06 -24.24 115.19
CA VAL A 365 18.82 -24.20 115.98
C VAL A 365 18.36 -25.61 116.35
N GLY A 366 18.36 -26.55 115.40
CA GLY A 366 17.97 -27.94 115.64
C GLY A 366 18.85 -28.65 116.68
N SER A 367 20.17 -28.44 116.62
CA SER A 367 21.09 -29.03 117.62
C SER A 367 20.96 -28.39 119.01
N LEU A 368 20.77 -27.07 119.09
CA LEU A 368 20.54 -26.36 120.35
C LEU A 368 19.19 -26.74 120.99
N GLU A 369 18.14 -26.95 120.18
CA GLU A 369 16.81 -27.36 120.64
C GLU A 369 16.82 -28.80 121.20
N SER A 370 17.64 -29.69 120.65
CA SER A 370 17.83 -31.04 121.19
C SER A 370 18.58 -31.06 122.53
N GLN A 371 19.45 -30.08 122.79
CA GLN A 371 20.30 -30.03 123.99
C GLN A 371 19.74 -29.14 125.10
N MET A 372 18.94 -28.14 124.75
CA MET A 372 18.48 -27.08 125.65
C MET A 372 16.96 -26.96 125.59
N GLY A 373 16.32 -26.71 126.75
CA GLY A 373 14.87 -26.47 126.81
C GLY A 373 14.44 -25.24 126.00
N THR A 374 13.16 -25.20 125.59
CA THR A 374 12.59 -24.21 124.65
C THR A 374 12.74 -22.73 125.06
N ARG A 375 13.03 -22.43 126.34
CA ARG A 375 13.19 -21.06 126.88
C ARG A 375 14.66 -20.62 127.07
N HIS A 376 15.65 -21.43 126.67
CA HIS A 376 17.05 -21.08 126.90
C HIS A 376 17.50 -19.85 126.07
N PRO A 377 18.20 -18.85 126.65
CA PRO A 377 18.55 -17.61 125.94
C PRO A 377 19.34 -17.82 124.64
N ARG A 378 20.24 -18.81 124.60
CA ARG A 378 21.01 -19.14 123.37
C ARG A 378 20.14 -19.65 122.22
N LEU A 379 19.09 -20.42 122.52
CA LEU A 379 18.14 -20.91 121.51
C LEU A 379 17.29 -19.75 120.96
N GLN A 380 16.86 -18.83 121.83
CA GLN A 380 16.12 -17.63 121.41
C GLN A 380 16.97 -16.74 120.49
N ALA A 381 18.25 -16.53 120.83
CA ALA A 381 19.18 -15.78 119.98
C ALA A 381 19.36 -16.46 118.62
N ALA A 382 19.53 -17.79 118.58
CA ALA A 382 19.67 -18.55 117.34
C ALA A 382 18.41 -18.50 116.46
N ARG A 383 17.22 -18.60 117.05
CA ARG A 383 15.93 -18.46 116.36
C ARG A 383 15.71 -17.05 115.81
N SER A 384 16.06 -16.03 116.58
CA SER A 384 16.01 -14.62 116.11
C SER A 384 16.94 -14.39 114.91
N SER A 385 18.16 -14.94 114.96
CA SER A 385 19.09 -14.88 113.82
C SER A 385 18.54 -15.61 112.58
N LEU A 386 17.93 -16.79 112.74
CA LEU A 386 17.27 -17.50 111.64
C LEU A 386 16.12 -16.69 111.02
N GLN A 387 15.31 -16.03 111.86
CA GLN A 387 14.22 -15.16 111.40
C GLN A 387 14.77 -13.93 110.65
N SER A 388 15.89 -13.36 111.11
CA SER A 388 16.58 -12.25 110.41
C SER A 388 17.00 -12.67 109.01
N ILE A 389 17.67 -13.83 108.87
CA ILE A 389 18.09 -14.37 107.57
C ILE A 389 16.86 -14.64 106.67
N GLY A 390 15.76 -15.16 107.23
CA GLY A 390 14.49 -15.32 106.49
C GLY A 390 13.90 -13.99 106.00
N GLY A 391 14.03 -12.93 106.80
CA GLY A 391 13.66 -11.56 106.40
C GLY A 391 14.53 -11.01 105.28
N GLU A 392 15.84 -11.27 105.31
CA GLU A 392 16.78 -10.92 104.24
C GLU A 392 16.46 -11.65 102.94
N ILE A 393 16.13 -12.96 103.00
CA ILE A 393 15.67 -13.73 101.84
C ILE A 393 14.41 -13.10 101.24
N LYS A 394 13.42 -12.74 102.07
CA LYS A 394 12.19 -12.08 101.60
C LYS A 394 12.48 -10.73 100.93
N GLY A 395 13.38 -9.93 101.52
CA GLY A 395 13.81 -8.66 100.93
C GLY A 395 14.49 -8.85 99.57
N GLU A 396 15.36 -9.86 99.45
CA GLU A 396 16.03 -10.19 98.20
C GLU A 396 15.06 -10.71 97.14
N LEU A 397 14.08 -11.54 97.50
CA LEU A 397 13.01 -11.97 96.60
C LEU A 397 12.18 -10.79 96.08
N GLN A 398 11.84 -9.83 96.94
CA GLN A 398 11.09 -8.63 96.53
C GLN A 398 11.90 -7.74 95.60
N ARG A 399 13.22 -7.61 95.84
CA ARG A 399 14.14 -6.90 94.94
C ARG A 399 14.22 -7.59 93.58
N LEU A 400 14.33 -8.91 93.57
CA LEU A 400 14.36 -9.71 92.34
C LEU A 400 13.05 -9.60 91.55
N ALA A 401 11.90 -9.67 92.23
CA ALA A 401 10.59 -9.52 91.60
C ALA A 401 10.43 -8.13 90.95
N THR A 402 10.90 -7.09 91.63
CA THR A 402 10.88 -5.71 91.10
C THR A 402 11.79 -5.57 89.88
N SER A 403 13.00 -6.16 89.92
CA SER A 403 13.92 -6.18 88.78
C SER A 403 13.33 -6.93 87.59
N ALA A 404 12.80 -8.14 87.81
CA ALA A 404 12.23 -8.97 86.74
C ALA A 404 10.98 -8.32 86.11
N ARG A 405 10.16 -7.65 86.92
CA ARG A 405 9.02 -6.87 86.41
C ARG A 405 9.48 -5.68 85.56
N GLY A 406 10.52 -4.97 86.00
CA GLY A 406 11.13 -3.90 85.22
C GLY A 406 11.70 -4.39 83.88
N GLU A 407 12.38 -5.55 83.87
CA GLU A 407 12.87 -6.20 82.65
C GLU A 407 11.71 -6.54 81.69
N TYR A 408 10.61 -7.08 82.21
CA TYR A 408 9.41 -7.38 81.41
C TYR A 408 8.76 -6.12 80.85
N GLU A 409 8.55 -5.08 81.66
CA GLU A 409 7.94 -3.82 81.23
C GLU A 409 8.81 -3.13 80.17
N GLN A 410 10.14 -3.19 80.31
CA GLN A 410 11.08 -2.70 79.30
C GLN A 410 10.99 -3.48 77.99
N ALA A 411 11.01 -4.82 78.06
CA ALA A 411 10.88 -5.67 76.88
C ALA A 411 9.54 -5.44 76.17
N LYS A 412 8.45 -5.33 76.93
CA LYS A 412 7.11 -5.08 76.40
C LYS A 412 7.00 -3.71 75.72
N SER A 413 7.57 -2.67 76.32
CA SER A 413 7.60 -1.34 75.70
C SER A 413 8.39 -1.33 74.39
N ALA A 414 9.47 -2.12 74.28
CA ALA A 414 10.25 -2.25 73.06
C ALA A 414 9.48 -3.04 71.98
N GLU A 415 8.77 -4.11 72.35
CA GLU A 415 7.88 -4.84 71.44
C GLU A 415 6.78 -3.92 70.89
N ASP A 416 6.13 -3.14 71.76
CA ASP A 416 5.03 -2.26 71.37
C ASP A 416 5.49 -1.10 70.47
N SER A 417 6.70 -0.57 70.66
CA SER A 417 7.25 0.47 69.78
C SER A 417 7.57 -0.08 68.39
N ILE A 418 8.19 -1.27 68.31
CA ILE A 418 8.46 -1.94 67.03
C ILE A 418 7.14 -2.30 66.32
N ALA A 419 6.13 -2.78 67.06
CA ALA A 419 4.82 -3.10 66.50
C ALA A 419 4.11 -1.85 65.93
N LYS A 420 4.20 -0.70 66.62
CA LYS A 420 3.67 0.58 66.11
C LYS A 420 4.40 1.03 64.85
N GLU A 421 5.73 0.97 64.83
CA GLU A 421 6.51 1.35 63.66
C GLU A 421 6.24 0.43 62.46
N LEU A 422 6.07 -0.87 62.69
CA LEU A 422 5.62 -1.82 61.68
C LEU A 422 4.24 -1.48 61.12
N ALA A 423 3.29 -1.07 61.96
CA ALA A 423 1.95 -0.68 61.51
C ALA A 423 1.98 0.59 60.64
N VAL A 424 2.77 1.59 61.03
CA VAL A 424 2.99 2.81 60.22
C VAL A 424 3.64 2.45 58.89
N GLN A 425 4.69 1.63 58.90
CA GLN A 425 5.37 1.20 57.68
C GLN A 425 4.45 0.39 56.75
N LYS A 426 3.59 -0.48 57.29
CA LYS A 426 2.59 -1.22 56.51
C LYS A 426 1.58 -0.29 55.83
N ALA A 427 1.14 0.77 56.53
CA ALA A 427 0.24 1.76 55.95
C ALA A 427 0.92 2.56 54.82
N LEU A 428 2.20 2.94 54.99
CA LEU A 428 2.99 3.58 53.93
C LEU A 428 3.24 2.65 52.74
N GLN A 429 3.37 1.34 52.98
CA GLN A 429 3.53 0.36 51.90
C GLN A 429 2.26 0.22 51.06
N ALA A 430 1.07 0.31 51.66
CA ALA A 430 -0.18 0.23 50.92
C ALA A 430 -0.29 1.36 49.88
N SER A 431 0.06 2.60 50.24
CA SER A 431 0.10 3.72 49.29
C SER A 431 1.23 3.58 48.26
N SER A 432 2.36 2.97 48.63
CA SER A 432 3.43 2.62 47.69
C SER A 432 2.99 1.57 46.66
N SER A 433 2.16 0.60 47.06
CA SER A 433 1.60 -0.40 46.15
C SER A 433 0.72 0.22 45.07
N ASP A 434 -0.12 1.20 45.40
CA ASP A 434 -0.94 1.91 44.41
C ASP A 434 -0.05 2.64 43.39
N LYS A 435 0.99 3.32 43.86
CA LYS A 435 2.00 3.96 43.01
C LYS A 435 2.74 2.95 42.13
N GLN A 436 2.99 1.74 42.64
CA GLN A 436 3.65 0.69 41.86
C GLN A 436 2.77 0.21 40.71
N VAL A 437 1.46 0.12 40.91
CA VAL A 437 0.52 -0.22 39.83
C VAL A 437 0.53 0.84 38.73
N GLU A 438 0.53 2.12 39.11
CA GLU A 438 0.62 3.25 38.18
C GLU A 438 1.98 3.27 37.45
N LEU A 439 3.09 3.06 38.16
CA LEU A 439 4.41 2.92 37.55
C LEU A 439 4.45 1.76 36.53
N ASN A 440 3.89 0.60 36.88
CA ASN A 440 3.82 -0.54 35.98
C ASN A 440 2.96 -0.24 34.74
N GLU A 441 1.91 0.59 34.87
CA GLU A 441 1.11 1.05 33.73
C GLU A 441 1.92 1.98 32.82
N LEU A 442 2.62 2.96 33.39
CA LEU A 442 3.50 3.86 32.63
C LEU A 442 4.61 3.08 31.92
N GLN A 443 5.20 2.10 32.58
CA GLN A 443 6.19 1.19 31.97
C GLN A 443 5.60 0.39 30.82
N ARG A 444 4.40 -0.18 30.98
CA ARG A 444 3.71 -0.86 29.87
C ARG A 444 3.47 0.07 28.68
N LYS A 445 3.08 1.34 28.93
CA LYS A 445 2.92 2.35 27.88
C LYS A 445 4.25 2.67 27.17
N ALA A 446 5.33 2.83 27.93
CA ALA A 446 6.67 3.07 27.38
C ALA A 446 7.17 1.88 26.55
N THR A 447 7.00 0.65 27.03
CA THR A 447 7.32 -0.56 26.27
C THR A 447 6.48 -0.68 25.00
N ALA A 448 5.16 -0.47 25.07
CA ALA A 448 4.30 -0.52 23.89
C ALA A 448 4.69 0.55 22.85
N ALA A 449 5.06 1.76 23.29
CA ALA A 449 5.55 2.82 22.41
C ALA A 449 6.88 2.41 21.73
N ARG A 450 7.82 1.81 22.49
CA ARG A 450 9.08 1.29 21.97
C ARG A 450 8.85 0.18 20.94
N ASP A 451 7.99 -0.79 21.24
CA ASP A 451 7.69 -1.91 20.34
C ASP A 451 7.12 -1.44 19.00
N ILE A 452 6.20 -0.46 19.04
CA ILE A 452 5.64 0.14 17.82
C ILE A 452 6.72 0.90 17.05
N TYR A 453 7.56 1.68 17.74
CA TYR A 453 8.68 2.39 17.11
C TYR A 453 9.64 1.42 16.41
N GLU A 454 10.07 0.37 17.10
CA GLU A 454 10.99 -0.64 16.55
C GLU A 454 10.38 -1.39 15.36
N THR A 455 9.08 -1.70 15.42
CA THR A 455 8.36 -2.35 14.32
C THR A 455 8.33 -1.47 13.06
N VAL A 456 8.01 -0.18 13.22
CA VAL A 456 8.00 0.77 12.10
C VAL A 456 9.42 1.04 11.60
N LEU A 457 10.41 1.10 12.50
CA LEU A 457 11.80 1.29 12.14
C LEU A 457 12.30 0.14 11.28
N LYS A 458 12.03 -1.10 11.70
CA LYS A 458 12.36 -2.31 10.93
C LYS A 458 11.69 -2.29 9.56
N ARG A 459 10.40 -1.93 9.49
CA ARG A 459 9.69 -1.81 8.21
C ARG A 459 10.30 -0.74 7.30
N SER A 460 10.66 0.42 7.85
CA SER A 460 11.34 1.49 7.10
C SER A 460 12.68 1.01 6.55
N SER A 461 13.51 0.35 7.37
CA SER A 461 14.77 -0.24 6.91
C SER A 461 14.57 -1.29 5.81
N GLN A 462 13.57 -2.17 5.95
CA GLN A 462 13.24 -3.17 4.93
C GLN A 462 12.80 -2.52 3.61
N THR A 463 11.93 -1.51 3.67
CA THR A 463 11.47 -0.78 2.48
C THR A 463 12.63 -0.02 1.80
N SER A 464 13.56 0.55 2.57
CA SER A 464 14.76 1.19 2.02
C SER A 464 15.70 0.20 1.32
N GLU A 465 15.85 -1.01 1.86
CA GLU A 465 16.60 -2.08 1.19
C GLU A 465 15.90 -2.56 -0.09
N GLU A 466 14.58 -2.75 -0.06
CA GLU A 466 13.76 -3.14 -1.23
C GLU A 466 13.82 -2.12 -2.37
N GLN A 467 13.86 -0.82 -2.06
CA GLN A 467 14.01 0.25 -3.06
C GLN A 467 15.27 0.06 -3.93
N ASN A 468 16.36 -0.46 -3.36
CA ASN A 468 17.60 -0.71 -4.10
C ASN A 468 17.52 -1.93 -5.01
N PHE A 469 16.62 -2.89 -4.74
CA PHE A 469 16.50 -4.13 -5.51
C PHE A 469 15.38 -4.08 -6.58
N ASN A 470 14.34 -3.28 -6.40
CA ASN A 470 13.16 -3.26 -7.27
C ASN A 470 13.19 -2.14 -8.34
N GLN A 471 14.37 -1.87 -8.91
CA GLN A 471 14.52 -0.91 -10.01
C GLN A 471 14.19 -1.57 -11.35
N SER A 472 13.06 -1.14 -11.92
CA SER A 472 12.60 -1.34 -13.31
C SER A 472 12.25 -2.79 -13.74
N ASN A 473 10.95 -3.05 -13.92
CA ASN A 473 10.40 -4.30 -14.46
C ASN A 473 10.48 -4.41 -16.00
N ILE A 474 11.16 -3.46 -16.64
CA ILE A 474 11.17 -3.30 -18.10
C ILE A 474 12.58 -3.58 -18.61
N ARG A 475 12.70 -4.51 -19.55
CA ARG A 475 13.97 -4.83 -20.20
C ARG A 475 13.86 -4.65 -21.70
N VAL A 476 14.76 -3.87 -22.29
CA VAL A 476 14.89 -3.78 -23.75
C VAL A 476 15.50 -5.08 -24.27
N ILE A 477 14.76 -5.80 -25.11
CA ILE A 477 15.21 -7.06 -25.72
C ILE A 477 16.09 -6.74 -26.94
N SER A 478 15.60 -5.84 -27.78
CA SER A 478 16.28 -5.40 -29.00
C SER A 478 16.02 -3.92 -29.24
N PRO A 479 17.05 -3.06 -29.30
CA PRO A 479 16.88 -1.68 -29.72
C PRO A 479 16.50 -1.61 -31.21
N ALA A 480 15.87 -0.52 -31.62
CA ALA A 480 15.54 -0.28 -33.02
C ALA A 480 16.78 0.02 -33.85
N GLU A 481 16.92 -0.68 -34.97
CA GLU A 481 17.96 -0.47 -35.97
C GLU A 481 17.39 0.23 -37.23
N PRO A 482 18.20 1.04 -37.95
CA PRO A 482 17.75 1.67 -39.18
C PRO A 482 17.40 0.63 -40.26
N PRO A 483 16.17 0.64 -40.82
CA PRO A 483 15.77 -0.33 -41.82
C PRO A 483 16.50 -0.12 -43.14
N VAL A 484 16.98 -1.22 -43.73
CA VAL A 484 17.74 -1.22 -44.99
C VAL A 484 16.84 -1.01 -46.22
N LYS A 485 15.53 -1.30 -46.10
CA LYS A 485 14.53 -1.13 -47.17
C LYS A 485 13.37 -0.30 -46.64
N GLY A 486 12.90 0.64 -47.46
CA GLY A 486 11.69 1.40 -47.17
C GLY A 486 10.42 0.58 -47.37
N ASP A 487 9.40 0.92 -46.62
CA ASP A 487 8.05 0.37 -46.71
C ASP A 487 7.35 0.85 -47.99
N GLY A 488 6.67 -0.07 -48.66
CA GLY A 488 5.94 0.17 -49.90
C GLY A 488 6.64 -0.37 -51.16
N PRO A 489 6.05 -0.15 -52.35
CA PRO A 489 6.61 -0.66 -53.60
C PRO A 489 8.00 -0.06 -53.84
N GLY A 490 8.96 -0.90 -54.22
CA GLY A 490 10.34 -0.45 -54.46
C GLY A 490 10.40 0.68 -55.50
N LYS A 491 11.42 1.54 -55.44
CA LYS A 491 11.58 2.67 -56.38
C LYS A 491 11.52 2.23 -57.85
N THR A 492 11.96 1.01 -58.14
CA THR A 492 11.87 0.37 -59.46
C THR A 492 10.42 0.08 -59.88
N ILE A 493 9.59 -0.44 -58.97
CA ILE A 493 8.17 -0.70 -59.22
C ILE A 493 7.42 0.62 -59.41
N LEU A 494 7.71 1.64 -58.58
CA LEU A 494 7.14 2.99 -58.72
C LEU A 494 7.54 3.66 -60.05
N LEU A 495 8.79 3.51 -60.47
CA LEU A 495 9.26 4.00 -61.77
C LEU A 495 8.48 3.33 -62.91
N VAL A 496 8.40 2.01 -62.92
CA VAL A 496 7.68 1.26 -63.97
C VAL A 496 6.20 1.62 -63.99
N ALA A 497 5.55 1.66 -62.82
CA ALA A 497 4.15 2.08 -62.70
C ALA A 497 3.93 3.53 -63.15
N GLY A 498 4.85 4.43 -62.80
CA GLY A 498 4.82 5.83 -63.22
C GLY A 498 4.99 6.01 -64.73
N VAL A 499 5.89 5.26 -65.36
CA VAL A 499 6.10 5.26 -66.81
C VAL A 499 4.85 4.73 -67.53
N ILE A 500 4.28 3.61 -67.08
CA ILE A 500 3.08 3.02 -67.70
C ILE A 500 1.87 3.95 -67.51
N GLY A 501 1.63 4.44 -66.29
CA GLY A 501 0.52 5.34 -65.98
C GLY A 501 0.65 6.68 -66.72
N GLY A 502 1.86 7.24 -66.76
CA GLY A 502 2.18 8.44 -67.50
C GLY A 502 2.00 8.28 -69.02
N PHE A 503 2.40 7.13 -69.57
CA PHE A 503 2.20 6.81 -70.99
C PHE A 503 0.71 6.75 -71.34
N LEU A 504 -0.10 6.04 -70.53
CA LEU A 504 -1.54 5.94 -70.73
C LEU A 504 -2.23 7.29 -70.62
N ALA A 505 -1.90 8.09 -69.59
CA ALA A 505 -2.45 9.43 -69.41
C ALA A 505 -2.07 10.36 -70.58
N GLY A 506 -0.80 10.36 -71.00
CA GLY A 506 -0.32 11.14 -72.14
C GLY A 506 -0.95 10.70 -73.46
N PHE A 507 -1.23 9.40 -73.63
CA PHE A 507 -1.95 8.88 -74.79
C PHE A 507 -3.40 9.36 -74.83
N VAL A 508 -4.12 9.34 -73.70
CA VAL A 508 -5.50 9.84 -73.62
C VAL A 508 -5.56 11.34 -73.93
N VAL A 509 -4.65 12.13 -73.35
CA VAL A 509 -4.55 13.57 -73.63
C VAL A 509 -4.20 13.83 -75.10
N GLY A 510 -3.25 13.06 -75.66
CA GLY A 510 -2.87 13.15 -77.06
C GLY A 510 -3.99 12.77 -78.03
N ALA A 511 -4.74 11.72 -77.74
CA ALA A 511 -5.89 11.29 -78.53
C ALA A 511 -7.01 12.34 -78.48
N GLY A 512 -7.31 12.89 -77.30
CA GLY A 512 -8.27 13.99 -77.14
C GLY A 512 -7.86 15.22 -77.94
N PHE A 513 -6.58 15.61 -77.88
CA PHE A 513 -6.05 16.71 -78.68
C PHE A 513 -6.12 16.44 -80.18
N ALA A 514 -5.82 15.23 -80.64
CA ALA A 514 -5.90 14.85 -82.04
C ALA A 514 -7.34 14.91 -82.58
N ILE A 515 -8.33 14.47 -81.80
CA ILE A 515 -9.76 14.55 -82.14
C ILE A 515 -10.21 16.02 -82.22
N LEU A 516 -9.87 16.84 -81.22
CA LEU A 516 -10.17 18.28 -81.21
C LEU A 516 -9.53 19.01 -82.40
N ALA A 517 -8.25 18.76 -82.67
CA ALA A 517 -7.54 19.36 -83.81
C ALA A 517 -8.10 18.89 -85.16
N GLY A 518 -8.58 17.65 -85.24
CA GLY A 518 -9.30 17.12 -86.41
C GLY A 518 -10.63 17.81 -86.64
N LEU A 519 -11.38 18.09 -85.57
CA LEU A 519 -12.64 18.84 -85.64
C LEU A 519 -12.42 20.25 -86.19
N PHE A 520 -11.38 20.97 -85.73
CA PHE A 520 -11.01 22.30 -86.26
C PHE A 520 -10.52 22.28 -87.72
N SER A 521 -10.01 21.15 -88.20
CA SER A 521 -9.53 20.99 -89.58
C SER A 521 -10.66 20.61 -90.57
N HIS A 522 -11.88 20.40 -90.08
CA HIS A 522 -13.03 19.99 -90.89
C HIS A 522 -13.49 21.14 -91.81
N PRO A 523 -13.80 20.88 -93.10
CA PRO A 523 -14.10 21.93 -94.10
C PRO A 523 -15.29 22.84 -93.73
N VAL A 524 -16.18 22.37 -92.85
CA VAL A 524 -17.39 23.10 -92.39
C VAL A 524 -17.09 24.17 -91.33
N ILE A 525 -16.03 24.03 -90.52
CA ILE A 525 -15.66 25.03 -89.50
C ILE A 525 -14.73 26.10 -90.10
N ARG A 526 -13.91 25.72 -91.09
CA ARG A 526 -13.01 26.65 -91.80
C ARG A 526 -13.75 27.75 -92.58
N SER A 527 -15.02 27.52 -92.97
CA SER A 527 -15.87 28.52 -93.62
C SER A 527 -16.42 29.59 -92.66
N TYR A 528 -16.43 29.35 -91.34
CA TYR A 528 -16.86 30.37 -90.36
C TYR A 528 -15.75 31.38 -90.00
N PHE A 529 -14.49 31.02 -90.18
CA PHE A 529 -13.34 31.87 -89.81
C PHE A 529 -12.66 32.58 -90.98
N ARG A 530 -13.13 32.39 -92.23
CA ARG A 530 -12.60 33.13 -93.38
C ARG A 530 -13.32 34.47 -93.52
N LYS A 531 -12.82 35.49 -92.81
CA LYS A 531 -13.17 36.90 -93.12
C LYS A 531 -12.52 37.26 -94.46
N SER A 532 -13.32 37.45 -95.51
CA SER A 532 -12.83 38.01 -96.77
C SER A 532 -12.53 39.51 -96.62
N PRO A 533 -11.41 40.02 -97.16
CA PRO A 533 -11.17 41.44 -97.34
C PRO A 533 -11.82 41.97 -98.64
N ALA A 534 -12.50 43.12 -98.50
CA ALA A 534 -12.74 44.25 -99.43
C ALA A 534 -13.27 44.07 -100.89
N ALA A 535 -14.29 44.91 -101.21
CA ALA A 535 -14.33 45.92 -102.30
C ALA A 535 -15.51 45.87 -103.30
N ALA A 536 -16.16 47.04 -103.42
CA ALA A 536 -16.77 47.70 -104.58
C ALA A 536 -18.04 47.12 -105.26
N ALA A 537 -19.19 47.71 -104.91
CA ALA A 537 -19.98 48.56 -105.80
C ALA A 537 -20.79 49.56 -104.96
#